data_AF-A0A496Q694-F1
#
_entry.id   AF-A0A496Q694-F1
#
_cell.length_a   1.000
_cell.length_b   1.000
_cell.length_c   1.000
_cell.angle_alpha   90.00
_cell.angle_beta   90.00
_cell.angle_gamma   90.00
#
_symmetry.space_group_name_H-M   'P 1'
#
loop_
_entity.id
_entity.type
_entity.pdbx_description
1 polymer ?
#
loop_
_entity_poly.entity_id
_entity_poly.type
_entity_poly.pdbx_seq_one_letter_code
_entity_poly.pdbx_strand_id
1 'polypeptide(L)'
;VGTDSHMRDGTVIFASAFVVYRKGMGGSYFYSVRRERSKKYNFYSRIYKEVELSITLAKLLKEIFETSLIEVHIDAGYDGLTSKLLPGLTGYVIGEGFKPVIKPYAFVASKVADRHSKH
;
A
#
# COMPACT_ATOMS: atom_id res chain seq x y z
N VAL A 1 -6.35 -1.47 2.11
CA VAL A 1 -4.97 -1.94 2.44
C VAL A 1 -3.98 -1.10 1.67
N GLY A 2 -2.84 -0.71 2.23
CA GLY A 2 -1.81 0.02 1.49
C GLY A 2 -0.46 0.00 2.20
N THR A 3 0.61 0.25 1.45
CA THR A 3 1.97 0.34 1.96
C THR A 3 2.61 1.62 1.43
N ASP A 4 3.37 2.29 2.30
CA ASP A 4 4.22 3.43 1.95
C ASP A 4 5.68 3.11 2.34
N SER A 5 6.64 3.77 1.71
CA SER A 5 8.05 3.59 2.03
C SER A 5 8.81 4.90 2.19
N HIS A 6 9.81 4.90 3.09
CA HIS A 6 10.77 5.98 3.23
C HIS A 6 12.19 5.43 3.24
N MET A 7 13.11 6.16 2.61
CA MET A 7 14.52 5.80 2.59
C MET A 7 15.29 6.70 3.58
N ARG A 8 16.04 6.07 4.48
CA ARG A 8 16.89 6.75 5.46
C ARG A 8 18.17 5.97 5.67
N ASP A 9 19.32 6.63 5.52
CA ASP A 9 20.65 6.07 5.78
C ASP A 9 20.92 4.71 5.11
N GLY A 10 20.50 4.56 3.84
CA GLY A 10 20.68 3.33 3.06
C GLY A 10 19.76 2.16 3.47
N THR A 11 18.78 2.43 4.34
CA THR A 11 17.71 1.51 4.73
C THR A 11 16.39 2.02 4.17
N VAL A 12 15.57 1.12 3.64
CA VAL A 12 14.19 1.44 3.26
C VAL A 12 13.25 0.90 4.33
N ILE A 13 12.38 1.76 4.82
CA ILE A 13 11.35 1.45 5.81
C ILE A 13 10.03 1.35 5.06
N PHE A 14 9.41 0.17 5.05
CA PHE A 14 8.09 -0.06 4.49
C PHE A 14 7.08 -0.13 5.63
N ALA A 15 6.05 0.71 5.60
CA ALA A 15 4.93 0.67 6.53
C ALA A 15 3.69 0.19 5.78
N SER A 16 3.17 -0.98 6.16
CA SER A 16 1.93 -1.54 5.61
C SER A 16 0.80 -1.29 6.61
N ALA A 17 -0.37 -0.90 6.11
CA ALA A 17 -1.54 -0.65 6.92
C ALA A 17 -2.82 -1.18 6.26
N PHE A 18 -3.79 -1.55 7.10
CA PHE A 18 -5.15 -1.80 6.66
C PHE A 18 -6.14 -1.21 7.66
N VAL A 19 -7.33 -0.90 7.14
CA VAL A 19 -8.43 -0.34 7.92
C VAL A 19 -9.63 -1.24 7.73
N VAL A 20 -10.24 -1.63 8.83
CA VAL A 20 -11.54 -2.30 8.86
C VAL A 20 -12.58 -1.24 9.18
N TYR A 21 -13.38 -0.88 8.19
CA TYR A 21 -14.46 0.09 8.35
C TYR A 21 -15.80 -0.64 8.55
N ARG A 22 -16.52 -0.28 9.62
CA ARG A 22 -17.85 -0.81 9.92
C ARG A 22 -18.86 0.34 9.87
N LYS A 23 -19.73 0.34 8.86
CA LYS A 23 -20.70 1.42 8.63
C LYS A 23 -21.54 1.65 9.90
N GLY A 24 -21.56 2.90 10.37
CA GLY A 24 -22.28 3.31 11.59
C GLY A 24 -21.59 2.97 12.92
N MET A 25 -20.45 2.28 12.90
CA MET A 25 -19.71 1.85 14.11
C MET A 25 -18.24 2.27 14.10
N GLY A 26 -17.84 3.13 13.16
CA GLY A 26 -16.47 3.61 13.04
C GLY A 26 -15.55 2.63 12.31
N GLY A 27 -14.26 2.63 12.65
CA GLY A 27 -13.30 1.73 12.05
C GLY A 27 -12.03 1.59 12.89
N SER A 28 -11.37 0.45 12.72
CA SER A 28 -10.09 0.15 13.35
C SER A 28 -9.01 0.12 12.28
N TYR A 29 -7.81 0.60 12.60
CA TYR A 29 -6.66 0.48 11.72
C TYR A 29 -5.56 -0.34 12.39
N PHE A 30 -4.79 -1.02 11.56
CA PHE A 30 -3.66 -1.83 11.98
C PHE A 30 -2.50 -1.54 11.03
N TYR A 31 -1.29 -1.61 11.55
CA TYR A 31 -0.09 -1.38 10.76
C TYR A 31 1.06 -2.28 11.19
N SER A 32 1.99 -2.48 10.29
CA SER A 32 3.27 -3.13 10.55
C SER A 32 4.38 -2.41 9.81
N VAL A 33 5.59 -2.44 10.38
CA VAL A 33 6.77 -1.79 9.80
C VAL A 33 7.85 -2.83 9.56
N ARG A 34 8.40 -2.82 8.34
CA ARG A 34 9.51 -3.67 7.90
C ARG A 34 10.68 -2.79 7.47
N ARG A 35 11.89 -3.16 7.87
CA ARG A 35 13.12 -2.44 7.50
C ARG A 35 13.99 -3.33 6.62
N GLU A 36 14.39 -2.80 5.46
CA GLU A 36 15.24 -3.50 4.51
C GLU A 36 16.51 -2.70 4.25
N ARG A 37 17.67 -3.27 4.59
CA ARG A 37 18.96 -2.71 4.16
C ARG A 37 19.14 -3.02 2.68
N SER A 38 18.95 -2.01 1.83
CA SER A 38 19.14 -2.16 0.40
C SER A 38 19.47 -0.81 -0.24
N LYS A 39 20.71 -0.68 -0.70
CA LYS A 39 21.15 0.43 -1.56
C LYS A 39 20.63 0.31 -3.00
N LYS A 40 19.92 -0.78 -3.34
CA LYS A 40 19.49 -1.11 -4.72
C LYS A 40 18.09 -0.62 -5.06
N TYR A 41 17.33 -0.16 -4.08
CA TYR A 41 16.01 0.39 -4.33
C TYR A 41 16.12 1.77 -5.00
N ASN A 42 15.65 1.89 -6.24
CA ASN A 42 15.42 3.19 -6.86
C ASN A 42 13.97 3.62 -6.60
N PHE A 43 13.61 4.84 -7.02
CA PHE A 43 12.27 5.37 -6.81
C PHE A 43 11.17 4.44 -7.35
N TYR A 44 11.31 3.96 -8.58
CA TYR A 44 10.31 3.11 -9.23
C TYR A 44 10.19 1.73 -8.57
N SER A 45 11.32 1.08 -8.24
CA SER A 45 11.28 -0.25 -7.62
C SER A 45 10.71 -0.22 -6.20
N ARG A 46 10.83 0.90 -5.48
CA ARG A 46 10.15 1.10 -4.18
C ARG A 46 8.64 1.12 -4.33
N ILE A 47 8.12 1.85 -5.31
CA ILE A 47 6.68 1.94 -5.55
C ILE A 47 6.10 0.58 -5.95
N TYR A 48 6.81 -0.16 -6.81
CA TYR A 48 6.40 -1.54 -7.11
C TYR A 48 6.40 -2.43 -5.86
N LYS A 49 7.42 -2.27 -5.00
CA LYS A 49 7.51 -3.02 -3.74
C LYS A 49 6.37 -2.68 -2.77
N GLU A 50 5.98 -1.41 -2.69
CA GLU A 50 4.82 -0.97 -1.91
C GLU A 50 3.52 -1.66 -2.37
N VAL A 51 3.29 -1.72 -3.69
CA VAL A 51 2.12 -2.41 -4.25
C VAL A 51 2.17 -3.91 -3.99
N GLU A 52 3.33 -4.55 -4.20
CA GLU A 52 3.54 -5.98 -3.91
C GLU A 52 3.25 -6.32 -2.43
N LEU A 53 3.75 -5.51 -1.50
CA LEU A 53 3.51 -5.69 -0.06
C LEU A 53 2.03 -5.47 0.29
N SER A 54 1.38 -4.51 -0.36
CA SER A 54 -0.06 -4.24 -0.18
C SER A 54 -0.91 -5.42 -0.65
N ILE A 55 -0.59 -6.01 -1.81
CA ILE A 55 -1.26 -7.20 -2.35
C ILE A 55 -1.03 -8.40 -1.44
N THR A 56 0.20 -8.61 -0.98
CA THR A 56 0.55 -9.71 -0.07
C THR A 56 -0.29 -9.64 1.21
N LEU A 57 -0.40 -8.44 1.80
CA LEU A 57 -1.25 -8.22 2.96
C LEU A 57 -2.74 -8.42 2.62
N ALA A 58 -3.20 -7.97 1.47
CA ALA A 58 -4.58 -8.17 1.03
C ALA A 58 -4.95 -9.65 0.87
N LYS A 59 -4.05 -10.49 0.35
CA LYS A 59 -4.22 -11.95 0.26
C LYS A 59 -4.37 -12.60 1.63
N LEU A 60 -3.48 -12.25 2.56
CA LEU A 60 -3.57 -12.74 3.95
C LEU A 60 -4.89 -12.33 4.61
N LEU A 61 -5.31 -11.08 4.43
CA LEU A 61 -6.57 -10.59 4.99
C LEU A 61 -7.79 -11.27 4.35
N LYS A 62 -7.74 -11.58 3.05
CA LYS A 62 -8.79 -12.32 2.35
C LYS A 62 -8.98 -13.72 2.95
N GLU A 63 -7.89 -14.39 3.29
CA GLU A 63 -7.92 -15.71 3.94
C GLU A 63 -8.44 -15.62 5.38
N ILE A 64 -7.95 -14.66 6.17
CA ILE A 64 -8.33 -14.52 7.58
C ILE A 64 -9.80 -14.12 7.75
N PHE A 65 -10.29 -13.19 6.93
CA PHE A 65 -11.64 -12.64 7.06
C PHE A 65 -12.66 -13.28 6.10
N GLU A 66 -12.22 -14.24 5.28
CA GLU A 66 -13.05 -14.93 4.28
C GLU A 66 -13.87 -13.95 3.42
N THR A 67 -13.24 -12.85 3.00
CA THR A 67 -13.94 -11.74 2.30
C THR A 67 -13.21 -11.31 1.04
N SER A 68 -13.98 -11.06 -0.01
CA SER A 68 -13.50 -10.45 -1.26
C SER A 68 -13.57 -8.92 -1.24
N LEU A 69 -14.13 -8.31 -0.19
CA LEU A 69 -14.34 -6.86 -0.07
C LEU A 69 -13.06 -6.14 0.40
N ILE A 70 -11.97 -6.35 -0.32
CA ILE A 70 -10.67 -5.76 0.00
C ILE A 70 -10.22 -4.86 -1.16
N GLU A 71 -9.96 -3.61 -0.80
CA GLU A 71 -9.40 -2.60 -1.69
C GLU A 71 -7.90 -2.42 -1.42
N VAL A 72 -7.12 -2.40 -2.49
CA VAL A 72 -5.68 -2.12 -2.44
C VAL A 72 -5.44 -0.69 -2.89
N HIS A 73 -4.92 0.12 -1.98
CA HIS A 73 -4.67 1.53 -2.16
C HIS A 73 -3.26 1.71 -2.71
N ILE A 74 -3.16 2.32 -3.88
CA ILE A 74 -1.91 2.61 -4.57
C ILE A 74 -1.58 4.08 -4.32
N ASP A 75 -0.41 4.36 -3.74
CA ASP A 75 0.02 5.73 -3.41
C ASP A 75 0.55 6.54 -4.63
N ALA A 76 0.09 6.18 -5.83
CA ALA A 76 0.39 6.86 -7.08
C ALA A 76 -0.80 7.74 -7.54
N GLY A 77 -0.54 8.70 -8.42
CA GLY A 77 -1.55 9.59 -8.99
C GLY A 77 -1.34 9.81 -10.48
N TYR A 78 -2.32 10.45 -11.12
CA TYR A 78 -2.27 10.78 -12.55
C TYR A 78 -1.30 11.92 -12.87
N ASP A 79 -0.86 12.66 -11.87
CA ASP A 79 0.10 13.75 -11.99
C ASP A 79 1.49 13.37 -11.47
N GLY A 80 2.54 13.87 -12.12
CA GLY A 80 3.92 13.71 -11.68
C GLY A 80 4.57 12.37 -12.07
N LEU A 81 5.67 12.02 -11.39
CA LEU A 81 6.55 10.89 -11.78
C LEU A 81 5.87 9.52 -11.70
N THR A 82 4.86 9.37 -10.86
CA THR A 82 4.18 8.07 -10.63
C THR A 82 3.09 7.76 -11.67
N SER A 83 2.67 8.76 -12.46
CA SER A 83 1.69 8.62 -13.54
C SER A 83 2.06 7.54 -14.56
N LYS A 84 3.36 7.46 -14.92
CA LYS A 84 3.89 6.48 -15.88
C LYS A 84 3.79 5.03 -15.39
N LEU A 85 3.78 4.82 -14.07
CA LEU A 85 3.67 3.49 -13.48
C LEU A 85 2.21 3.05 -13.30
N LEU A 86 1.29 4.01 -13.24
CA LEU A 86 -0.07 3.78 -12.79
C LEU A 86 -0.81 2.68 -13.57
N PRO A 87 -0.73 2.58 -14.91
CA PRO A 87 -1.35 1.48 -15.65
C PRO A 87 -0.82 0.10 -15.22
N GLY A 88 0.50 -0.02 -15.04
CA GLY A 88 1.14 -1.27 -14.63
C GLY A 88 0.79 -1.67 -13.20
N LEU A 89 0.81 -0.72 -12.26
CA LEU A 89 0.46 -0.96 -10.86
C LEU A 89 -1.03 -1.35 -10.73
N THR A 90 -1.90 -0.66 -11.45
CA THR A 90 -3.35 -0.96 -11.47
C THR A 90 -3.61 -2.33 -12.06
N GLY A 91 -2.97 -2.65 -13.20
CA GLY A 91 -3.05 -3.97 -13.83
C GLY A 91 -2.57 -5.08 -12.90
N TYR A 92 -1.51 -4.86 -12.14
CA TYR A 92 -1.01 -5.83 -11.17
C TYR A 92 -2.04 -6.13 -10.08
N VAL A 93 -2.62 -5.09 -9.45
CA VAL A 93 -3.64 -5.26 -8.42
C VAL A 93 -4.88 -6.00 -8.95
N ILE A 94 -5.33 -5.66 -10.17
CA ILE A 94 -6.47 -6.33 -10.82
C ILE A 94 -6.14 -7.79 -11.15
N GLY A 95 -4.96 -8.07 -11.69
CA GLY A 95 -4.52 -9.42 -12.03
C GLY A 95 -4.44 -10.35 -10.81
N GLU A 96 -4.20 -9.78 -9.63
CA GLU A 96 -4.21 -10.48 -8.35
C GLU A 96 -5.60 -10.59 -7.72
N GLY A 97 -6.64 -10.11 -8.40
CA GLY A 97 -8.04 -10.27 -8.00
C GLY A 97 -8.52 -9.26 -6.95
N PHE A 98 -7.87 -8.10 -6.84
CA PHE A 98 -8.26 -7.03 -5.91
C PHE A 98 -8.71 -5.77 -6.66
N LYS A 99 -9.46 -4.92 -5.97
CA LYS A 99 -9.87 -3.61 -6.49
C LYS A 99 -8.78 -2.56 -6.21
N PRO A 100 -8.17 -1.93 -7.23
CA PRO A 100 -7.25 -0.83 -7.03
C PRO A 100 -7.99 0.46 -6.65
N VAL A 101 -7.43 1.20 -5.70
CA VAL A 101 -7.87 2.54 -5.32
C VAL A 101 -6.68 3.49 -5.42
N ILE A 102 -6.84 4.58 -6.18
CA ILE A 102 -5.75 5.50 -6.56
C ILE A 102 -6.01 6.85 -5.88
N LYS A 103 -4.97 7.68 -5.67
CA LYS A 103 -5.16 9.06 -5.19
C LYS A 103 -6.14 9.84 -6.08
N PRO A 104 -7.02 10.68 -5.50
CA PRO A 104 -7.09 11.07 -4.08
C PRO A 104 -7.84 10.08 -3.17
N TYR A 105 -8.48 9.05 -3.73
CA TYR A 105 -9.34 8.13 -2.98
C TYR A 105 -8.56 7.11 -2.12
N ALA A 106 -7.25 6.95 -2.37
CA ALA A 106 -6.35 6.06 -1.64
C ALA A 106 -6.06 6.49 -0.18
N PHE A 107 -6.64 7.58 0.30
CA PHE A 107 -6.20 8.31 1.50
C PHE A 107 -6.23 7.55 2.83
N VAL A 108 -7.22 6.67 3.05
CA VAL A 108 -7.48 6.11 4.39
C VAL A 108 -6.34 5.19 4.86
N ALA A 109 -5.92 4.24 4.02
CA ALA A 109 -4.79 3.37 4.34
C ALA A 109 -3.44 4.09 4.19
N SER A 110 -3.27 4.91 3.14
CA SER A 110 -2.02 5.64 2.90
C SER A 110 -1.68 6.61 4.03
N LYS A 111 -2.65 7.32 4.62
CA LYS A 111 -2.38 8.22 5.76
C LYS A 111 -1.90 7.49 7.00
N VAL A 112 -2.45 6.30 7.26
CA VAL A 112 -2.02 5.48 8.40
C VAL A 112 -0.59 5.00 8.16
N ALA A 113 -0.29 4.51 6.94
CA ALA A 113 1.05 4.07 6.57
C ALA A 113 2.09 5.19 6.65
N ASP A 114 1.81 6.36 6.06
CA ASP A 114 2.71 7.52 6.03
C ASP A 114 3.08 8.03 7.43
N ARG A 115 2.16 7.89 8.41
CA ARG A 115 2.42 8.23 9.81
C ARG A 115 3.49 7.33 10.45
N HIS A 116 3.65 6.10 9.97
CA HIS A 116 4.53 5.10 10.58
C HIS A 116 5.78 4.81 9.76
N SER A 117 5.88 5.35 8.54
CA SER A 117 7.05 5.21 7.68
C SER A 117 8.13 6.28 7.92
N LYS A 118 7.77 7.43 8.53
CA LYS A 118 8.66 8.59 8.76
C LYS A 118 9.42 8.61 10.10
N HIS A 119 9.22 7.62 10.97
CA HIS A 119 9.83 7.57 12.31
C HIS A 119 10.82 6.42 12.49
#